data_AF-A0A349LU33-F1
#
_entry.id   AF-A0A349LU33-F1
#
_cell.length_a   1.000
_cell.length_b   1.000
_cell.length_c   1.000
_cell.angle_alpha   90.00
_cell.angle_beta   90.00
_cell.angle_gamma   90.00
#
_symmetry.space_group_name_H-M   'P 1'
#
loop_
_entity.id
_entity.type
_entity.pdbx_description
1 polymer ?
#
loop_
_entity_poly.entity_id
_entity_poly.type
_entity_poly.pdbx_seq_one_letter_code
_entity_poly.pdbx_strand_id
1 'polypeptide(L)'
;MEQVVQSQAESTNCPVCGVKVLQSRLPKHLQKVHSPAAELQRITREQREAAEREAGNELVPCYVCNQTMRRRKLTAHLKKAHRIGLAPTLKMGNGPSFGEVLKALEAKPSKAKKELRSTDPFDLGLTISGGAFGNGKRR
;
A
#
# COMPACT_ATOMS: atom_id res chain seq x y z
N MET A 1 36.21 -45.31 -15.15
CA MET A 1 34.78 -45.68 -15.13
C MET A 1 34.15 -44.95 -13.96
N GLU A 2 33.69 -43.73 -14.17
CA GLU A 2 33.04 -42.91 -13.14
C GLU A 2 31.56 -43.29 -13.09
N GLN A 3 31.09 -43.75 -11.94
CA GLN A 3 29.68 -44.10 -11.73
C GLN A 3 28.92 -42.83 -11.35
N VAL A 4 27.99 -42.43 -12.22
CA VAL A 4 27.05 -41.32 -11.99
C VAL A 4 25.92 -41.83 -11.09
N VAL A 5 25.97 -41.47 -9.81
CA VAL A 5 24.92 -41.78 -8.83
C VAL A 5 23.70 -40.89 -9.10
N GLN A 6 22.69 -41.43 -9.77
CA GLN A 6 21.42 -40.75 -10.00
C GLN A 6 20.65 -40.64 -8.69
N SER A 7 20.65 -39.44 -8.11
CA SER A 7 19.89 -39.10 -6.90
C SER A 7 18.40 -39.02 -7.27
N GLN A 8 17.66 -40.10 -7.05
CA GLN A 8 16.21 -40.10 -7.22
C GLN A 8 15.59 -39.14 -6.19
N ALA A 9 15.02 -38.05 -6.67
CA ALA A 9 14.43 -37.05 -5.79
C ALA A 9 13.07 -37.55 -5.33
N GLU A 10 13.03 -38.06 -4.10
CA GLU A 10 11.81 -38.58 -3.46
C GLU A 10 10.76 -37.46 -3.33
N SER A 11 9.59 -37.70 -3.93
CA SER A 11 8.43 -36.80 -3.86
C SER A 11 7.36 -37.39 -2.96
N THR A 12 6.89 -36.61 -2.00
CA THR A 12 5.86 -36.99 -1.02
C THR A 12 4.63 -36.08 -1.16
N ASN A 13 3.46 -36.58 -0.76
CA ASN A 13 2.23 -35.79 -0.77
C ASN A 13 2.17 -34.91 0.49
N CYS A 14 1.77 -33.65 0.34
CA CYS A 14 1.49 -32.79 1.48
C CYS A 14 0.26 -33.30 2.25
N PRO A 15 0.33 -33.47 3.58
CA PRO A 15 -0.78 -34.01 4.37
C PRO A 15 -1.97 -33.05 4.50
N VAL A 16 -1.79 -31.75 4.22
CA VAL A 16 -2.84 -30.73 4.40
C VAL A 16 -3.60 -30.45 3.10
N CYS A 17 -2.90 -30.39 1.96
CA CYS A 17 -3.52 -30.07 0.67
C CYS A 17 -3.41 -31.19 -0.38
N GLY A 18 -2.76 -32.31 -0.08
CA GLY A 18 -2.62 -33.46 -0.98
C GLY A 18 -1.69 -33.23 -2.17
N VAL A 19 -1.06 -32.05 -2.30
CA VAL A 19 -0.19 -31.72 -3.43
C VAL A 19 1.11 -32.54 -3.36
N LYS A 20 1.54 -33.12 -4.50
CA LYS A 20 2.86 -33.77 -4.62
C LYS A 20 3.97 -32.72 -4.54
N VAL A 21 4.85 -32.87 -3.57
CA VAL A 21 6.01 -31.99 -3.36
C VAL A 21 7.26 -32.83 -3.18
N LEU A 22 8.42 -32.34 -3.62
CA LEU A 22 9.69 -32.95 -3.26
C LEU A 22 9.86 -32.94 -1.74
N GLN A 23 10.36 -34.03 -1.17
CA GLN A 23 10.51 -34.17 0.28
C GLN A 23 11.40 -33.07 0.87
N SER A 24 12.44 -32.66 0.13
CA SER A 24 13.32 -31.52 0.48
C SER A 24 12.60 -30.16 0.47
N ARG A 25 11.49 -30.03 -0.26
CA ARG A 25 10.68 -28.80 -0.38
C ARG A 25 9.42 -28.83 0.47
N LEU A 26 9.02 -29.99 0.99
CA LEU A 26 7.86 -30.14 1.86
C LEU A 26 7.86 -29.18 3.08
N PRO A 27 8.96 -29.02 3.86
CA PRO A 27 8.95 -28.08 4.99
C PRO A 27 8.74 -26.63 4.54
N LYS A 28 9.36 -26.24 3.41
CA LYS A 28 9.17 -24.90 2.81
C LYS A 28 7.76 -24.70 2.30
N HIS A 29 7.14 -25.75 1.75
CA HIS A 29 5.74 -25.72 1.32
C HIS A 29 4.81 -25.51 2.51
N LEU A 30 4.97 -26.29 3.58
CA LEU A 30 4.16 -26.14 4.80
C LEU A 30 4.29 -24.72 5.38
N GLN A 31 5.49 -24.18 5.46
CA GLN A 31 5.71 -22.82 5.95
C GLN A 31 5.12 -21.73 5.05
N LYS A 32 5.11 -21.92 3.72
CA LYS A 32 4.60 -20.90 2.78
C LYS A 32 3.11 -20.98 2.52
N VAL A 33 2.52 -22.17 2.61
CA VAL A 33 1.14 -22.42 2.19
C VAL A 33 0.22 -22.60 3.40
N HIS A 34 0.76 -23.14 4.50
CA HIS A 34 0.00 -23.54 5.68
C HIS A 34 0.49 -22.87 6.97
N SER A 35 1.38 -21.88 6.89
CA SER A 35 1.68 -21.09 8.09
C SER A 35 0.53 -20.12 8.38
N PRO A 36 0.31 -19.78 9.65
CA PRO A 36 -0.66 -18.75 10.02
C PRO A 36 -0.37 -17.40 9.36
N ALA A 37 0.92 -17.10 9.10
CA ALA A 37 1.32 -15.92 8.35
C ALA A 37 0.87 -15.95 6.88
N ALA A 38 0.92 -17.12 6.23
CA ALA A 38 0.44 -17.28 4.85
C ALA A 38 -1.07 -17.10 4.75
N GLU A 39 -1.82 -17.52 5.77
CA GLU A 39 -3.26 -17.33 5.84
C GLU A 39 -3.64 -15.85 6.00
N LEU A 40 -2.97 -15.14 6.91
CA LEU A 40 -3.12 -13.68 7.04
C LEU A 40 -2.78 -12.94 5.74
N GLN A 41 -1.76 -13.38 5.01
CA GLN A 41 -1.42 -12.82 3.70
C GLN A 41 -2.51 -13.06 2.65
N ARG A 42 -3.19 -14.22 2.67
CA ARG A 42 -4.32 -14.47 1.77
C ARG A 42 -5.50 -13.58 2.10
N ILE A 43 -5.85 -13.46 3.38
CA ILE A 43 -6.97 -12.62 3.85
C ILE A 43 -6.72 -11.15 3.47
N THR A 44 -5.52 -10.62 3.75
CA THR A 44 -5.17 -9.23 3.40
C THR A 44 -5.19 -8.98 1.89
N ARG A 45 -4.71 -9.94 1.09
CA ARG A 45 -4.79 -9.85 -0.37
C ARG A 45 -6.24 -9.84 -0.86
N GLU A 46 -7.07 -10.73 -0.35
CA GLU A 46 -8.48 -10.82 -0.72
C GLU A 46 -9.24 -9.54 -0.33
N GLN A 47 -9.00 -9.01 0.87
CA GLN A 47 -9.55 -7.74 1.32
C GLN A 47 -9.12 -6.58 0.40
N ARG A 48 -7.86 -6.55 -0.01
CA ARG A 48 -7.36 -5.52 -0.96
C ARG A 48 -8.03 -5.65 -2.33
N GLU A 49 -8.16 -6.86 -2.86
CA GLU A 49 -8.83 -7.11 -4.13
C GLU A 49 -10.32 -6.77 -4.05
N ALA A 50 -10.98 -7.02 -2.92
CA ALA A 50 -12.36 -6.63 -2.67
C ALA A 50 -12.51 -5.09 -2.63
N ALA A 51 -11.66 -4.41 -1.87
CA ALA A 51 -11.64 -2.94 -1.82
C ALA A 51 -11.41 -2.30 -3.19
N GLU A 52 -10.56 -2.89 -4.03
CA GLU A 52 -10.32 -2.41 -5.40
C GLU A 52 -11.53 -2.63 -6.33
N ARG A 53 -12.28 -3.73 -6.13
CA ARG A 53 -13.54 -3.95 -6.85
C ARG A 53 -14.59 -2.91 -6.46
N GLU A 54 -14.69 -2.58 -5.18
CA GLU A 54 -15.62 -1.58 -4.66
C GLU A 54 -15.26 -0.16 -5.12
N ALA A 55 -13.98 0.23 -5.04
CA ALA A 55 -13.51 1.52 -5.52
C ALA A 55 -13.80 1.76 -7.01
N GLY A 56 -13.82 0.68 -7.81
CA GLY A 56 -14.19 0.76 -9.23
C GLY A 56 -15.68 0.92 -9.51
N ASN A 57 -16.54 0.59 -8.53
CA ASN A 57 -18.00 0.66 -8.65
C ASN A 57 -18.59 1.98 -8.15
N GLU A 58 -17.79 2.83 -7.52
CA GLU A 58 -18.19 4.19 -7.13
C GLU A 58 -18.80 4.94 -8.32
N LEU A 59 -19.97 5.56 -8.08
CA LEU A 59 -20.67 6.38 -9.06
C LEU A 59 -20.12 7.81 -8.98
N VAL A 60 -19.54 8.28 -10.09
CA VAL A 60 -18.95 9.61 -10.21
C VAL A 60 -19.71 10.38 -11.31
N PRO A 61 -20.06 11.66 -11.09
CA PRO A 61 -20.68 12.48 -12.13
C PRO A 61 -19.65 12.89 -13.20
N CYS A 62 -20.10 12.96 -14.46
CA CYS A 62 -19.28 13.51 -15.54
C CYS A 62 -19.22 15.04 -15.47
N TYR A 63 -18.04 15.65 -15.51
CA TYR A 63 -17.87 17.11 -15.41
C TYR A 63 -18.39 17.90 -16.62
N VAL A 64 -18.71 17.23 -17.73
CA VAL A 64 -19.19 17.89 -18.96
C VAL A 64 -20.71 17.81 -19.10
N CYS A 65 -21.32 16.68 -18.74
CA CYS A 65 -22.77 16.46 -18.89
C CYS A 65 -23.51 16.12 -17.57
N ASN A 66 -22.81 16.09 -16.43
CA ASN A 66 -23.32 15.77 -15.10
C ASN A 66 -24.04 14.42 -14.95
N GLN A 67 -23.93 13.51 -15.93
CA GLN A 67 -24.47 12.16 -15.81
C GLN A 67 -23.67 11.36 -14.78
N THR A 68 -24.37 10.68 -13.87
CA THR A 68 -23.77 9.80 -12.86
C THR A 68 -23.51 8.43 -13.45
N MET A 69 -22.27 7.96 -13.31
CA MET A 69 -21.88 6.68 -13.88
C MET A 69 -20.68 6.07 -13.15
N ARG A 70 -20.47 4.75 -13.33
CA ARG A 70 -19.38 4.04 -12.65
C ARG A 70 -18.03 4.61 -13.07
N ARG A 71 -17.13 4.80 -12.10
CA ARG A 71 -15.77 5.31 -12.30
C ARG A 71 -15.01 4.59 -13.43
N ARG A 72 -15.14 3.25 -13.51
CA ARG A 72 -14.54 2.43 -14.61
C ARG A 72 -15.05 2.77 -16.01
N LYS A 73 -16.28 3.28 -16.14
CA LYS A 73 -16.90 3.62 -17.43
C LYS A 73 -16.75 5.10 -17.79
N LEU A 74 -16.35 5.95 -16.84
CA LEU A 74 -16.26 7.40 -17.04
C LEU A 74 -15.31 7.75 -18.20
N THR A 75 -14.13 7.13 -18.25
CA THR A 75 -13.15 7.32 -19.35
C THR A 75 -13.72 6.96 -20.72
N ALA A 76 -14.44 5.83 -20.81
CA ALA A 76 -15.10 5.40 -22.04
C ALA A 76 -16.22 6.37 -22.47
N HIS A 77 -16.97 6.92 -21.52
CA HIS A 77 -17.98 7.94 -21.79
C HIS A 77 -17.35 9.26 -22.25
N LEU A 78 -16.30 9.76 -21.59
CA LEU A 78 -15.58 10.97 -22.01
C LEU A 78 -15.06 10.83 -23.46
N LYS A 79 -14.55 9.64 -23.81
CA LYS A 79 -14.09 9.34 -25.18
C LYS A 79 -15.23 9.26 -26.20
N LYS A 80 -16.37 8.66 -25.85
CA LYS A 80 -17.50 8.44 -26.78
C LYS A 80 -18.42 9.67 -26.93
N ALA A 81 -18.85 10.25 -25.81
CA ALA A 81 -19.82 11.34 -25.79
C ALA A 81 -19.17 12.70 -26.04
N HIS A 82 -17.96 12.92 -25.51
CA HIS A 82 -17.30 14.23 -25.57
C HIS A 82 -16.09 14.26 -26.51
N ARG A 83 -15.65 13.12 -27.05
CA ARG A 83 -14.39 12.97 -27.81
C ARG A 83 -13.17 13.52 -27.04
N ILE A 84 -13.28 13.63 -25.72
CA ILE A 84 -12.18 13.99 -24.84
C ILE A 84 -11.40 12.72 -24.60
N GLY A 85 -10.39 12.52 -25.44
CA GLY A 85 -9.35 11.56 -25.16
C GLY A 85 -8.53 12.07 -23.99
N LEU A 86 -8.84 11.61 -22.77
CA LEU A 86 -7.80 11.55 -21.75
C LEU A 86 -6.76 10.60 -22.32
N ALA A 87 -5.69 11.14 -22.88
CA ALA A 87 -4.51 10.35 -23.18
C ALA A 87 -4.17 9.59 -21.89
N PRO A 88 -3.86 8.28 -21.94
CA PRO A 88 -3.41 7.54 -20.78
C PRO A 88 -1.98 7.96 -20.44
N THR A 89 -1.76 9.26 -20.20
CA THR A 89 -0.51 9.85 -19.77
C THR A 89 -0.61 10.18 -18.30
N LEU A 90 -0.95 9.17 -17.50
CA LEU A 90 -0.36 8.96 -16.20
C LEU A 90 -0.12 7.46 -16.08
N LYS A 91 0.83 6.95 -16.89
CA LYS A 91 1.77 5.99 -16.32
C LYS A 91 2.29 6.72 -15.09
N MET A 92 1.76 6.39 -13.92
CA MET A 92 2.55 6.50 -12.69
C MET A 92 3.76 5.64 -13.01
N GLY A 93 4.80 6.29 -13.53
CA GLY A 93 6.10 5.68 -13.69
C GLY A 93 6.50 5.12 -12.33
N ASN A 94 7.44 4.19 -12.36
CA ASN A 94 8.21 3.76 -11.20
C ASN A 94 8.83 4.99 -10.49
N GLY A 95 8.02 5.77 -9.79
CA GLY A 95 8.50 6.60 -8.71
C GLY A 95 9.10 5.64 -7.68
N PRO A 96 10.19 6.04 -7.01
CA PRO A 96 10.76 5.25 -5.95
C PRO A 96 9.63 4.82 -5.01
N SER A 97 9.58 3.53 -4.71
CA SER A 97 8.61 2.98 -3.78
C SER A 97 8.64 3.81 -2.49
N PHE A 98 7.51 3.98 -1.81
CA PHE A 98 7.45 4.75 -0.56
C PHE A 98 8.55 4.34 0.45
N GLY A 99 8.99 3.08 0.40
CA GLY A 99 10.12 2.56 1.16
C GLY A 99 11.50 3.10 0.75
N GLU A 100 11.74 3.39 -0.53
CA GLU A 100 12.98 4.02 -1.02
C GLU A 100 13.04 5.50 -0.63
N VAL A 101 11.90 6.21 -0.60
CA VAL A 101 11.82 7.59 -0.11
C VAL A 101 12.07 7.66 1.40
N LEU A 102 11.53 6.73 2.19
CA LEU A 102 11.84 6.64 3.62
C LEU A 102 13.32 6.35 3.87
N LYS A 103 13.92 5.42 3.12
CA LYS A 103 15.33 5.06 3.29
C LYS A 103 16.29 6.19 2.89
N ALA A 104 15.89 7.05 1.95
CA ALA A 104 16.62 8.27 1.61
C ALA A 104 16.50 9.37 2.68
N LEU A 105 15.39 9.42 3.43
CA LEU A 105 15.22 10.30 4.59
C LEU A 105 15.96 9.79 5.83
N GLU A 106 16.13 8.47 5.96
CA GLU A 106 16.91 7.84 7.05
C GLU A 106 18.43 7.89 6.82
N ALA A 107 18.87 8.13 5.58
CA ALA A 107 20.27 8.38 5.23
C ALA A 107 20.68 9.80 5.67
N LYS A 108 20.97 9.93 6.97
CA LYS A 108 21.44 11.16 7.62
C LYS A 108 22.60 11.83 6.86
N PRO A 109 22.56 13.14 6.59
CA PRO A 109 23.77 13.91 6.39
C PRO A 109 24.59 13.87 7.68
N SER A 110 25.80 13.34 7.59
CA SER A 110 26.74 13.35 8.70
C SER A 110 27.19 14.79 8.99
N LYS A 111 27.13 15.15 10.27
CA LYS A 111 27.78 16.30 10.94
C LYS A 111 27.17 17.70 10.69
N ALA A 112 26.15 18.01 11.48
CA ALA A 112 26.02 19.35 12.07
C ALA A 112 25.45 19.21 13.49
N LYS A 113 26.29 19.45 14.50
CA LYS A 113 25.83 19.70 15.88
C LYS A 113 24.88 20.89 15.82
N LYS A 114 23.58 20.67 15.96
CA LYS A 114 22.64 21.70 16.43
C LYS A 114 22.03 21.19 17.70
N GLU A 115 22.22 22.00 18.72
CA GLU A 115 21.76 21.79 20.08
C GLU A 115 20.28 21.44 20.11
N LEU A 116 19.96 20.56 21.07
CA LEU A 116 18.63 20.19 21.47
C LEU A 116 17.90 21.43 21.98
N ARG A 117 17.33 22.22 21.07
CA ARG A 117 16.38 23.26 21.45
C ARG A 117 15.13 22.55 21.94
N SER A 118 14.84 22.71 23.24
CA SER A 118 13.59 22.31 23.84
C SER A 118 12.43 22.83 22.99
N THR A 119 11.50 21.95 22.67
CA THR A 119 10.24 22.27 22.01
C THR A 119 9.23 22.88 23.00
N ASP A 120 9.71 23.33 24.16
CA ASP A 120 8.89 23.90 25.22
C ASP A 120 8.62 25.39 24.90
N PRO A 121 7.35 25.78 24.71
CA PRO A 121 6.96 27.18 24.48
C PRO A 121 7.44 28.14 25.56
N PHE A 122 7.69 27.66 26.79
CA PHE A 122 8.13 28.50 27.92
C PHE A 122 9.61 28.90 27.84
N ASP A 123 10.47 28.08 27.23
CA ASP A 123 11.90 28.40 27.05
C ASP A 123 12.15 29.43 25.94
N LEU A 124 11.21 29.59 25.00
CA LEU A 124 11.35 30.48 23.85
C LEU A 124 11.05 31.95 24.17
N GLY A 125 10.74 32.30 25.42
CA GLY A 125 10.40 33.67 25.80
C GLY A 125 9.17 34.22 25.06
N LEU A 126 8.36 33.37 24.43
CA LEU A 126 7.09 33.75 23.82
C LEU A 126 6.10 34.01 24.96
N THR A 127 6.15 35.23 25.49
CA THR A 127 5.13 35.74 26.39
C THR A 127 3.83 35.85 25.61
N ILE A 128 2.93 34.87 25.77
CA ILE A 128 1.56 34.97 25.28
C ILE A 128 0.87 35.97 26.21
N SER A 129 0.93 37.25 25.84
CA SER A 129 0.16 38.29 26.51
C SER A 129 -1.33 37.94 26.37
N GLY A 130 -1.94 37.67 27.51
CA GLY A 130 -3.31 37.19 27.62
C GLY A 130 -4.32 38.13 26.95
N GLY A 131 -5.03 37.60 25.95
CA GLY A 131 -6.27 38.17 25.48
C GLY A 131 -7.39 37.82 26.45
N ALA A 132 -7.77 38.78 27.29
CA ALA A 132 -8.96 38.73 28.11
C ALA A 132 -10.23 38.67 27.23
N PHE A 133 -10.77 37.47 26.99
CA PHE A 133 -12.12 37.33 26.46
C PHE A 133 -13.11 37.21 27.61
N GLY A 134 -13.46 38.37 28.15
CA GLY A 134 -14.65 38.55 28.95
C GLY A 134 -15.91 38.60 28.08
N ASN A 135 -17.02 38.24 28.74
CA ASN A 135 -18.40 38.64 28.46
C ASN A 135 -19.15 37.97 27.30
N GLY A 136 -20.20 37.24 27.68
CA GLY A 136 -21.36 37.04 26.82
C GLY A 136 -22.38 36.00 27.26
N LYS A 137 -22.84 36.00 28.53
CA LYS A 137 -24.11 35.33 28.88
C LYS A 137 -25.22 35.95 28.02
N ARG A 138 -25.77 35.19 27.06
CA ARG A 138 -27.10 35.48 26.52
C ARG A 138 -28.12 34.69 27.32
N ARG A 139 -29.08 35.44 27.86
CA ARG A 139 -30.29 34.98 28.53
C ARG A 139 -31.19 34.22 27.57
#